data_AF-A0A1B6FPQ2-F1
#
_entry.id   AF-A0A1B6FPQ2-F1
#
_cell.length_a   1.000
_cell.length_b   1.000
_cell.length_c   1.000
_cell.angle_alpha   90.00
_cell.angle_beta   90.00
_cell.angle_gamma   90.00
#
_symmetry.space_group_name_H-M   'P 1'
#
loop_
_entity.id
_entity.type
_entity.pdbx_description
1 polymer ?
#
loop_
_entity_poly.entity_id
_entity_poly.type
_entity_poly.pdbx_seq_one_letter_code
_entity_poly.pdbx_strand_id
1 'polypeptide(L)'
;VLCKDDKLCKKKKRINPADYARKKCAEFSKTLPILDAKGLGLQAPHEEGRLWVACSIFCRRKDTGSYYSPRLDLNDLGDDPYFPDGTWCYHNGKHNYYCMNHHCRPENFRGAKSLMDVTDDLPVAQN
;
A
#
# COMPACT_ATOMS: atom_id res chain seq x y z
N VAL A 1 1.26 2.43 15.97
CA VAL A 1 -0.13 2.46 16.47
C VAL A 1 -0.97 3.10 15.38
N LEU A 2 -2.04 2.43 14.94
CA LEU A 2 -2.94 2.96 13.91
C LEU A 2 -3.85 4.06 14.47
N CYS A 3 -4.09 5.10 13.68
CA CYS A 3 -5.00 6.18 14.04
C CYS A 3 -6.45 5.72 13.97
N LYS A 4 -7.23 5.95 15.04
CA LYS A 4 -8.69 5.69 15.02
C LYS A 4 -9.39 6.80 14.26
N ASP A 5 -9.95 6.45 13.09
CA ASP A 5 -10.59 7.41 12.19
C ASP A 5 -12.12 7.44 12.31
N ASP A 6 -12.72 6.65 13.20
CA ASP A 6 -14.19 6.47 13.27
C ASP A 6 -14.98 7.78 13.46
N LYS A 7 -14.36 8.79 14.08
CA LYS A 7 -14.95 10.13 14.26
C LYS A 7 -14.91 10.98 12.98
N LEU A 8 -13.95 10.74 12.10
CA LEU A 8 -13.71 11.50 10.86
C LEU A 8 -14.34 10.80 9.65
N CYS A 9 -14.11 9.49 9.55
CA CYS A 9 -14.55 8.63 8.47
C CYS A 9 -15.88 7.94 8.83
N LYS A 10 -17.00 8.63 8.60
CA LYS A 10 -18.33 8.01 8.68
C LYS A 10 -18.39 6.82 7.70
N LYS A 11 -19.00 5.68 8.12
CA LYS A 11 -19.00 4.39 7.39
C LYS A 11 -19.26 4.49 5.87
N LYS A 12 -20.08 5.44 5.41
CA LYS A 12 -20.39 5.67 3.98
C LYS A 12 -19.19 6.11 3.13
N LYS A 13 -18.08 6.56 3.72
CA LYS A 13 -16.88 7.01 3.00
C LYS A 13 -15.82 5.91 2.85
N ARG A 14 -15.96 4.77 3.55
CA ARG A 14 -15.00 3.67 3.46
C ARG A 14 -15.26 2.88 2.17
N ILE A 15 -14.21 2.61 1.41
CA ILE A 15 -14.25 1.77 0.23
C ILE A 15 -13.52 0.46 0.53
N ASN A 16 -14.01 -0.65 0.00
CA ASN A 16 -13.33 -1.92 0.18
C ASN A 16 -12.03 -1.97 -0.67
N PRO A 17 -11.07 -2.83 -0.31
CA PRO A 17 -9.80 -2.92 -1.03
C PRO A 17 -9.95 -3.26 -2.52
N ALA A 18 -10.90 -4.10 -2.90
CA ALA A 18 -11.11 -4.48 -4.30
C ALA A 18 -11.59 -3.28 -5.16
N ASP A 19 -12.50 -2.47 -4.65
CA ASP A 19 -12.97 -1.25 -5.31
C ASP A 19 -11.88 -0.19 -5.38
N TYR A 20 -11.07 -0.06 -4.33
CA TYR A 20 -9.89 0.82 -4.33
C TYR A 20 -8.90 0.40 -5.42
N ALA A 21 -8.54 -0.88 -5.47
CA ALA A 21 -7.65 -1.44 -6.48
C ALA A 21 -8.20 -1.24 -7.89
N ARG A 22 -9.51 -1.47 -8.10
CA ARG A 22 -10.17 -1.26 -9.39
C ARG A 22 -10.04 0.20 -9.85
N LYS A 23 -10.32 1.15 -8.95
CA LYS A 23 -10.19 2.58 -9.25
C LYS A 23 -8.74 2.93 -9.62
N LYS A 24 -7.77 2.43 -8.86
CA LYS A 24 -6.35 2.70 -9.11
C LYS A 24 -5.84 2.08 -10.40
N CYS A 25 -6.22 0.84 -10.72
CA CYS A 25 -5.85 0.23 -11.99
C CYS A 25 -6.44 0.96 -13.20
N ALA A 26 -7.65 1.52 -13.08
CA ALA A 26 -8.23 2.39 -14.12
C ALA A 26 -7.49 3.73 -14.25
N GLU A 27 -6.93 4.26 -13.16
CA GLU A 27 -6.05 5.44 -13.20
C GLU A 27 -4.73 5.09 -13.88
N PHE A 28 -4.06 4.02 -13.44
CA PHE A 28 -2.77 3.58 -13.98
C PHE A 28 -2.84 3.19 -15.45
N SER A 29 -3.97 2.63 -15.94
CA SER A 29 -4.12 2.24 -17.35
C SER A 29 -4.09 3.43 -18.32
N LYS A 30 -4.25 4.66 -17.82
CA LYS A 30 -4.12 5.87 -18.64
C LYS A 30 -2.66 6.16 -19.00
N THR A 31 -1.73 5.75 -18.14
CA THR A 31 -0.30 6.00 -18.29
C THR A 31 0.47 4.75 -18.71
N LEU A 32 -0.02 3.56 -18.33
CA LEU A 32 0.57 2.26 -18.63
C LEU A 32 -0.30 1.47 -19.63
N PRO A 33 0.01 1.50 -20.94
CA PRO A 33 -0.81 0.85 -21.98
C PRO A 33 -0.89 -0.68 -21.88
N ILE A 34 0.00 -1.30 -21.10
CA ILE A 34 0.02 -2.74 -20.84
C ILE A 34 -1.14 -3.19 -19.92
N LEU A 35 -1.75 -2.26 -19.17
CA LEU A 35 -2.87 -2.54 -18.28
C LEU A 35 -4.19 -2.63 -19.03
N ASP A 36 -5.10 -3.46 -18.52
CA ASP A 36 -6.47 -3.53 -19.00
C ASP A 36 -7.20 -2.22 -18.66
N ALA A 37 -7.69 -1.51 -19.67
CA ALA A 37 -8.45 -0.26 -19.53
C ALA A 37 -9.75 -0.41 -18.73
N LYS A 38 -10.25 -1.64 -18.54
CA LYS A 38 -11.36 -1.93 -17.62
C LYS A 38 -10.98 -1.72 -16.15
N GLY A 39 -9.68 -1.57 -15.85
CA GLY A 39 -9.17 -1.26 -14.53
C GLY A 39 -9.37 -2.39 -13.54
N LEU A 40 -9.34 -3.65 -13.97
CA LEU A 40 -9.50 -4.77 -13.04
C LEU A 40 -8.29 -4.85 -12.12
N GLY A 41 -8.53 -4.68 -10.82
CA GLY A 41 -7.50 -4.68 -9.78
C GLY A 41 -7.87 -5.55 -8.59
N LEU A 42 -6.87 -6.03 -7.86
CA LEU A 42 -7.05 -6.84 -6.66
C LEU A 42 -6.02 -6.53 -5.57
N GLN A 43 -6.37 -6.91 -4.34
CA GLN A 43 -5.45 -7.05 -3.22
C GLN A 43 -4.97 -8.49 -3.19
N ALA A 44 -3.66 -8.71 -3.34
CA ALA A 44 -3.08 -10.04 -3.26
C ALA A 44 -3.10 -10.55 -1.80
N PRO A 45 -3.14 -11.87 -1.57
CA PRO A 45 -3.02 -12.42 -0.23
C PRO A 45 -1.65 -12.11 0.39
N HIS A 46 -1.58 -12.22 1.71
CA HIS A 46 -0.32 -12.07 2.44
C HIS A 46 0.66 -13.18 2.12
N GLU A 47 1.93 -12.79 2.00
CA GLU A 47 3.07 -13.67 1.81
C GLU A 47 4.16 -13.34 2.83
N GLU A 48 4.57 -14.31 3.63
CA GLU A 48 5.53 -14.11 4.72
C GLU A 48 6.89 -13.61 4.20
N GLY A 49 7.35 -14.14 3.05
CA GLY A 49 8.63 -13.75 2.45
C GLY A 49 8.60 -12.40 1.71
N ARG A 50 7.41 -11.84 1.45
CA ARG A 50 7.25 -10.60 0.68
C ARG A 50 6.14 -9.75 1.27
N LEU A 51 6.48 -9.11 2.39
CA LEU A 51 5.55 -8.30 3.20
C LEU A 51 4.82 -7.17 2.41
N TRP A 52 5.37 -6.71 1.29
CA TRP A 52 4.76 -5.69 0.44
C TRP A 52 3.57 -6.20 -0.41
N VAL A 53 3.48 -7.51 -0.67
CA VAL A 53 2.55 -8.10 -1.65
C VAL A 53 1.10 -7.76 -1.32
N ALA A 54 0.66 -8.01 -0.09
CA ALA A 54 -0.72 -7.73 0.33
C ALA A 54 -1.06 -6.24 0.47
N CYS A 55 -0.04 -5.38 0.41
CA CYS A 55 -0.19 -3.93 0.48
C CYS A 55 0.06 -3.24 -0.85
N SER A 56 0.32 -3.99 -1.91
CA SER A 56 0.49 -3.47 -3.26
C SER A 56 -0.75 -3.69 -4.10
N ILE A 57 -0.95 -2.81 -5.07
CA ILE A 57 -2.06 -2.91 -6.01
C ILE A 57 -1.64 -3.81 -7.15
N PHE A 58 -2.44 -4.84 -7.43
CA PHE A 58 -2.25 -5.73 -8.56
C PHE A 58 -3.27 -5.42 -9.64
N CYS A 59 -2.81 -5.11 -10.84
CA CYS A 59 -3.64 -4.78 -11.99
C CYS A 59 -3.59 -5.89 -13.04
N ARG A 60 -4.74 -6.13 -13.67
CA ARG A 60 -4.86 -7.06 -14.79
C ARG A 60 -4.15 -6.48 -16.01
N ARG A 61 -3.33 -7.31 -16.65
CA ARG A 61 -2.73 -6.99 -17.95
C ARG A 61 -3.72 -7.18 -19.09
N LYS A 62 -3.61 -6.33 -20.10
CA LYS A 62 -4.40 -6.41 -21.33
C LYS A 62 -3.98 -7.60 -22.21
N ASP A 63 -2.70 -7.91 -22.25
CA ASP A 63 -2.11 -8.89 -23.19
C ASP A 63 -2.24 -10.34 -22.71
N THR A 64 -1.96 -10.61 -21.44
CA THR A 64 -1.99 -11.97 -20.88
C THR A 64 -3.24 -12.23 -20.02
N GLY A 65 -3.93 -11.17 -19.58
CA GLY A 65 -4.98 -11.27 -18.58
C GLY A 65 -4.49 -11.61 -17.17
N SER A 66 -3.18 -11.77 -16.96
CA SER A 66 -2.59 -12.04 -15.64
C SER A 66 -2.54 -10.77 -14.80
N TYR A 67 -2.48 -10.93 -13.48
CA TYR A 67 -2.32 -9.80 -12.56
C TYR A 67 -0.85 -9.61 -12.22
N TYR A 68 -0.41 -8.36 -12.20
CA TYR A 68 0.91 -7.98 -11.68
C TYR A 68 0.83 -6.64 -10.97
N SER A 69 1.83 -6.32 -10.16
CA SER A 69 1.89 -5.03 -9.48
C SER A 69 2.85 -4.10 -10.23
N PRO A 70 2.37 -2.97 -10.81
CA PRO A 70 3.18 -2.04 -11.61
C PRO A 70 4.09 -1.13 -10.77
N ARG A 71 4.71 -1.67 -9.71
CA ARG A 71 5.50 -0.90 -8.74
C ARG A 71 6.72 -0.26 -9.33
N LEU A 72 7.43 -1.01 -10.18
CA LEU A 72 8.62 -0.51 -10.86
C LEU A 72 8.23 0.50 -11.95
N ASP A 73 7.21 0.16 -12.75
CA ASP A 73 6.71 1.02 -13.83
C ASP A 73 6.25 2.40 -13.33
N LEU A 74 5.59 2.46 -12.17
CA LEU A 74 5.02 3.71 -11.63
C LEU A 74 5.98 4.50 -10.75
N ASN A 75 7.03 3.87 -10.21
CA ASN A 75 8.06 4.57 -9.45
C ASN A 75 8.74 5.66 -10.28
N ASP A 76 9.00 5.38 -11.56
CA ASP A 76 9.61 6.33 -12.50
C ASP A 76 8.65 7.49 -12.86
N LEU A 77 7.35 7.29 -12.64
CA LEU A 77 6.30 8.27 -12.89
C LEU A 77 5.89 9.05 -11.65
N GLY A 78 6.43 8.71 -10.47
CA GLY A 78 6.08 9.31 -9.19
C GLY A 78 4.71 8.91 -8.64
N ASP A 79 4.09 7.87 -9.20
CA ASP A 79 2.82 7.32 -8.74
C ASP A 79 3.04 6.24 -7.67
N ASP A 80 2.11 6.15 -6.70
CA ASP A 80 2.19 5.21 -5.57
C ASP A 80 1.22 4.01 -5.74
N PRO A 81 1.69 2.83 -6.20
CA PRO A 81 0.85 1.65 -6.45
C PRO A 81 0.62 0.77 -5.22
N TYR A 82 0.36 1.40 -4.08
CA TYR A 82 0.13 0.72 -2.82
C TYR A 82 -1.22 1.09 -2.21
N PHE A 83 -1.72 0.21 -1.36
CA PHE A 83 -2.88 0.52 -0.54
C PHE A 83 -2.52 1.55 0.52
N PRO A 84 -3.46 2.44 0.90
CA PRO A 84 -3.23 3.40 1.96
C PRO A 84 -2.87 2.71 3.29
N ASP A 85 -2.04 3.37 4.07
CA ASP A 85 -1.71 2.92 5.42
C ASP A 85 -2.99 2.74 6.27
N GLY A 86 -3.01 1.67 7.07
CA GLY A 86 -4.18 1.22 7.84
C GLY A 86 -5.11 0.26 7.07
N THR A 87 -4.86 -0.02 5.78
CA THR A 87 -5.61 -1.05 5.05
C THR A 87 -5.34 -2.43 5.67
N TRP A 88 -6.39 -3.16 6.02
CA TRP A 88 -6.25 -4.54 6.53
C TRP A 88 -5.72 -5.46 5.43
N CYS A 89 -4.68 -6.24 5.75
CA CYS A 89 -3.98 -7.06 4.76
C CYS A 89 -3.88 -8.54 5.15
N TYR A 90 -3.95 -8.88 6.45
CA TYR A 90 -3.85 -10.25 6.91
C TYR A 90 -4.38 -10.44 8.33
N HIS A 91 -4.70 -11.69 8.67
CA HIS A 91 -4.98 -12.13 10.02
C HIS A 91 -4.39 -13.52 10.24
N ASN A 92 -3.54 -13.68 11.25
CA ASN A 92 -2.85 -14.94 11.54
C ASN A 92 -3.59 -15.82 12.57
N GLY A 93 -4.89 -15.57 12.79
CA GLY A 93 -5.73 -16.25 13.79
C GLY A 93 -5.70 -15.60 15.18
N LYS A 94 -4.72 -14.73 15.46
CA LYS A 94 -4.59 -14.06 16.77
C LYS A 94 -4.48 -12.53 16.65
N HIS A 95 -3.78 -12.05 15.63
CA HIS A 95 -3.47 -10.65 15.44
C HIS A 95 -3.81 -10.20 14.01
N ASN A 96 -4.33 -8.98 13.90
CA ASN A 96 -4.54 -8.31 12.63
C ASN A 96 -3.27 -7.62 12.16
N TYR A 97 -3.10 -7.61 10.85
CA TYR A 97 -2.02 -6.95 10.15
C TYR A 97 -2.61 -5.92 9.20
N TYR A 98 -1.88 -4.82 9.06
CA TYR A 98 -2.30 -3.67 8.29
C TYR A 98 -1.14 -3.14 7.46
N CYS A 99 -1.46 -2.46 6.37
CA CYS A 99 -0.49 -1.77 5.55
C CYS A 99 0.10 -0.58 6.32
N MET A 100 1.42 -0.55 6.42
CA MET A 100 2.19 0.51 7.04
C MET A 100 3.50 0.66 6.28
N ASN A 101 3.75 1.85 5.73
CA ASN A 101 4.90 2.12 4.87
C ASN A 101 5.05 1.01 3.80
N HIS A 102 3.97 0.77 3.04
CA HIS A 102 3.87 -0.23 1.96
C HIS A 102 4.00 -1.71 2.35
N HIS A 103 4.12 -2.03 3.65
CA HIS A 103 4.31 -3.40 4.14
C HIS A 103 3.14 -3.84 5.02
N CYS A 104 2.76 -5.12 4.90
CA CYS A 104 1.78 -5.76 5.76
C CYS A 104 2.43 -6.12 7.10
N ARG A 105 2.09 -5.39 8.17
CA ARG A 105 2.74 -5.48 9.48
C ARG A 105 1.72 -5.56 10.62
N PRO A 106 2.10 -6.10 11.80
CA PRO A 106 1.22 -6.14 12.96
C PRO A 106 0.77 -4.74 13.40
N GLU A 107 -0.46 -4.61 13.91
CA GLU A 107 -1.04 -3.33 14.39
C GLU A 107 -0.14 -2.54 15.37
N ASN A 108 0.63 -3.26 16.19
CA ASN A 108 1.51 -2.69 17.20
C ASN A 108 2.92 -2.38 16.70
N PHE A 109 3.16 -2.48 15.38
CA PHE A 109 4.44 -2.13 14.80
C PHE A 109 4.74 -0.64 15.09
N ARG A 110 5.74 -0.40 15.94
CA ARG A 110 6.37 0.90 16.10
C ARG A 110 7.51 0.90 15.10
N GLY A 111 7.35 1.64 14.00
CA GLY A 111 8.47 1.86 13.10
C GLY A 111 9.67 2.32 13.92
N ALA A 112 10.84 1.72 13.66
CA ALA A 112 12.07 2.39 14.00
C ALA A 112 11.93 3.80 13.40
N LYS A 113 11.90 4.83 14.25
CA LYS A 113 12.06 6.20 13.77
C LYS A 113 13.25 6.15 12.82
N SER A 114 13.09 6.71 11.62
CA SER A 114 14.20 6.82 10.69
C SER A 114 15.41 7.32 11.46
N LEU A 115 16.60 6.74 11.25
CA LEU A 115 17.84 7.28 11.82
C LEU A 115 18.07 8.75 11.39
N MET A 116 17.33 9.26 10.40
CA MET A 116 17.30 10.68 10.03
C MET A 116 16.44 11.56 10.95
N ASP A 117 15.51 11.01 11.73
CA ASP A 117 14.66 11.75 12.69
C ASP A 117 15.39 12.01 14.03
N VAL A 118 16.63 11.50 14.18
CA VAL A 118 17.45 11.61 15.40
C VAL A 118 18.58 12.64 15.25
N THR A 119 18.83 13.16 14.04
CA THR A 119 19.95 14.07 13.79
C THR A 119 19.65 15.55 14.03
N ASP A 120 18.39 15.95 14.28
CA ASP A 120 18.04 17.36 14.52
C ASP A 120 18.35 17.87 15.94
N ASP A 121 18.73 16.99 16.88
CA ASP A 121 18.98 17.37 18.29
C ASP A 121 20.42 17.12 18.77
N LEU A 122 21.38 16.86 17.86
CA LEU A 122 22.79 16.79 18.24
C LEU A 122 23.49 18.12 17.92
N PRO A 123 23.92 18.91 18.92
CA PRO A 123 24.72 20.09 18.66
C PRO A 123 26.02 19.67 17.98
N VAL A 124 26.24 20.16 16.76
CA VAL A 124 27.54 20.09 16.08
C VAL A 124 28.54 20.86 16.94
N ALA A 125 29.44 20.13 17.59
CA ALA A 125 30.63 20.72 18.17
C ALA A 125 31.49 21.26 17.01
N GLN A 126 31.54 22.58 16.88
CA GLN A 126 32.56 23.24 16.08
C GLN A 126 33.78 23.50 16.99
N ASN A 127 34.86 22.79 16.65
CA ASN A 127 36.25 22.92 17.09
C ASN A 127 36.62 22.31 18.45
#